data_AF-A0A226D9P4-F1
#
_entry.id   AF-A0A226D9P4-F1
#
_cell.length_a   1.000
_cell.length_b   1.000
_cell.length_c   1.000
_cell.angle_alpha   90.00
_cell.angle_beta   90.00
_cell.angle_gamma   90.00
#
_symmetry.space_group_name_H-M   'P 1'
#
loop_
_entity.id
_entity.type
_entity.pdbx_description
1 polymer ?
#
loop_
_entity_poly.entity_id
_entity_poly.type
_entity_poly.pdbx_seq_one_letter_code
_entity_poly.pdbx_strand_id
1 'polypeptide(L)'
;MKLPVPLLPIFLLIHSVQSTNFSAHVITSKNWALLAKYLFKTNGSRLEYEIKFERENSDNISLLLIPDNLWTPFSKADTCHDKVKVLSYEMNQIIPLSVTNLWSGCELDKSWNTTLCKNQRMFSSSKDRMWYVSIANCNSSKGLDINYKISMKNNGDLEEQASYASRLYTWSSFVFLGFVSAFLLFGKKFEPVPPQEEEKGGLNPITNTLPIWALILTGFVAMFLLMFTAVGGAYISKRYESTGLHG
;
A
#
# COMPACT_ATOMS: atom_id res chain seq x y z
N MET A 1 31.47 -39.85 -7.29
CA MET A 1 30.24 -39.11 -7.67
C MET A 1 29.76 -38.31 -6.46
N LYS A 2 29.92 -36.99 -6.47
CA LYS A 2 29.36 -36.08 -5.47
C LYS A 2 28.49 -35.08 -6.23
N LEU A 3 27.18 -35.19 -6.11
CA LEU A 3 26.27 -34.12 -6.53
C LEU A 3 26.38 -32.99 -5.49
N PRO A 4 26.61 -31.73 -5.88
CA PRO A 4 26.44 -30.62 -4.97
C PRO A 4 24.95 -30.31 -4.85
N VAL A 5 24.45 -30.31 -3.62
CA VAL A 5 23.14 -29.76 -3.24
C VAL A 5 23.13 -28.28 -3.63
N PRO A 6 22.15 -27.80 -4.43
CA PRO A 6 22.08 -26.37 -4.69
C PRO A 6 21.54 -25.68 -3.44
N LEU A 7 22.34 -24.74 -2.94
CA LEU A 7 21.93 -23.75 -1.94
C LEU A 7 20.67 -23.05 -2.44
N LEU A 8 19.52 -23.37 -1.86
CA LEU A 8 18.32 -22.55 -1.96
C LEU A 8 18.67 -21.18 -1.38
N PRO A 9 18.53 -20.07 -2.12
CA PRO A 9 18.48 -18.78 -1.47
C PRO A 9 17.12 -18.74 -0.76
N ILE A 10 17.14 -18.82 0.57
CA ILE A 10 16.02 -18.42 1.42
C ILE A 10 15.92 -16.90 1.26
N PHE A 11 15.28 -16.47 0.17
CA PHE A 11 14.89 -15.09 -0.03
C PHE A 11 13.65 -14.89 0.83
N LEU A 12 13.86 -14.54 2.10
CA LEU A 12 12.80 -14.02 2.97
C LEU A 12 12.28 -12.74 2.32
N LEU A 13 11.25 -12.87 1.48
CA LEU A 13 10.49 -11.75 0.96
C LEU A 13 9.80 -11.08 2.14
N ILE A 14 10.37 -9.96 2.58
CA ILE A 14 9.72 -9.01 3.46
C ILE A 14 8.50 -8.51 2.69
N HIS A 15 7.33 -9.05 3.01
CA HIS A 15 6.08 -8.61 2.41
C HIS A 15 5.81 -7.19 2.92
N SER A 16 5.90 -6.20 2.04
CA SER A 16 5.49 -4.84 2.37
C SER A 16 3.98 -4.81 2.47
N VAL A 17 3.46 -4.89 3.69
CA VAL A 17 2.04 -4.74 4.00
C VAL A 17 1.56 -3.38 3.48
N GLN A 18 0.65 -3.37 2.52
CA GLN A 18 0.04 -2.12 2.06
C GLN A 18 -1.14 -1.76 2.96
N SER A 19 -0.82 -1.30 4.16
CA SER A 19 -1.74 -0.51 4.97
C SER A 19 -1.71 0.92 4.48
N THR A 20 -2.88 1.54 4.29
CA THR A 20 -2.90 2.96 3.95
C THR A 20 -2.78 3.73 5.26
N ASN A 21 -1.59 4.22 5.53
CA ASN A 21 -1.28 5.02 6.71
C ASN A 21 -1.28 6.50 6.33
N PHE A 22 -2.12 7.27 7.00
CA PHE A 22 -2.18 8.72 6.87
C PHE A 22 -1.71 9.32 8.18
N SER A 23 -0.67 10.14 8.15
CA SER A 23 -0.19 10.87 9.32
C SER A 23 0.02 12.32 8.94
N ALA A 24 -0.55 13.24 9.72
CA ALA A 24 -0.32 14.67 9.52
C ALA A 24 -0.62 15.48 10.79
N HIS A 25 -0.16 16.73 10.78
CA HIS A 25 -0.49 17.75 11.76
C HIS A 25 -1.49 18.72 11.13
N VAL A 26 -2.68 18.85 11.72
CA VAL A 26 -3.75 19.70 11.21
C VAL A 26 -3.86 20.91 12.12
N ILE A 27 -3.57 22.08 11.53
CA ILE A 27 -3.80 23.39 12.14
C ILE A 27 -4.78 24.14 11.25
N THR A 28 -5.94 24.51 11.77
CA THR A 28 -6.95 25.26 11.03
C THR A 28 -7.81 26.09 11.97
N SER A 29 -8.25 27.27 11.52
CA SER A 29 -9.23 28.08 12.23
C SER A 29 -10.65 27.50 12.17
N LYS A 30 -10.89 26.50 11.32
CA LYS A 30 -12.16 25.79 11.25
C LYS A 30 -12.27 24.79 12.41
N ASN A 31 -13.48 24.65 12.94
CA ASN A 31 -13.77 23.70 14.02
C ASN A 31 -13.92 22.23 13.56
N TRP A 32 -13.56 21.91 12.31
CA TRP A 32 -13.60 20.54 11.77
C TRP A 32 -12.58 20.38 10.62
N ALA A 33 -12.17 19.14 10.36
CA ALA A 33 -11.29 18.81 9.23
C ALA A 33 -11.48 17.35 8.76
N LEU A 34 -11.45 17.14 7.44
CA LEU A 34 -11.41 15.79 6.84
C LEU A 34 -9.99 15.23 6.95
N LEU A 35 -9.84 14.05 7.54
CA LEU A 35 -8.53 13.41 7.77
C LEU A 35 -8.18 12.36 6.72
N ALA A 36 -9.16 11.57 6.28
CA ALA A 36 -8.96 10.51 5.30
C ALA A 36 -10.27 10.09 4.62
N LYS A 37 -10.14 9.46 3.45
CA LYS A 37 -11.22 8.74 2.75
C LYS A 37 -10.70 7.36 2.33
N TYR A 38 -11.54 6.32 2.43
CA TYR A 38 -11.14 4.97 2.07
C TYR A 38 -12.33 4.09 1.66
N LEU A 39 -12.10 3.19 0.71
CA LEU A 39 -13.07 2.20 0.27
C LEU A 39 -12.94 0.94 1.13
N PHE A 40 -13.87 0.73 2.06
CA PHE A 40 -13.90 -0.50 2.85
C PHE A 40 -14.66 -1.60 2.11
N LYS A 41 -14.03 -2.77 1.98
CA LYS A 41 -14.66 -3.98 1.42
C LYS A 41 -15.65 -4.59 2.42
N THR A 42 -16.58 -5.40 1.92
CA THR A 42 -17.56 -6.13 2.75
C THR A 42 -16.89 -6.97 3.84
N ASN A 43 -17.22 -6.62 5.09
CA ASN A 43 -16.95 -7.37 6.32
C ASN A 43 -15.47 -7.53 6.73
N GLY A 44 -15.15 -7.11 7.96
CA GLY A 44 -13.84 -7.34 8.60
C GLY A 44 -12.77 -6.27 8.32
N SER A 45 -13.16 -5.15 7.71
CA SER A 45 -12.27 -4.02 7.51
C SER A 45 -12.01 -3.30 8.84
N ARG A 46 -10.80 -2.76 9.02
CA ARG A 46 -10.34 -2.14 10.26
C ARG A 46 -9.81 -0.73 10.02
N LEU A 47 -10.20 0.18 10.91
CA LEU A 47 -9.63 1.51 11.08
C LEU A 47 -8.88 1.53 12.41
N GLU A 48 -7.60 1.82 12.38
CA GLU A 48 -6.80 2.12 13.58
C GLU A 48 -6.53 3.61 13.58
N TYR A 49 -6.64 4.26 14.73
CA TYR A 49 -6.31 5.68 14.87
C TYR A 49 -5.45 5.92 16.10
N GLU A 50 -4.59 6.94 15.99
CA GLU A 50 -3.79 7.51 17.04
C GLU A 50 -3.86 9.04 16.88
N ILE A 51 -4.45 9.74 17.83
CA ILE A 51 -4.73 11.18 17.74
C ILE A 51 -4.22 11.85 19.01
N LYS A 52 -3.39 12.88 18.85
CA LYS A 52 -2.79 13.65 19.94
C LYS A 52 -3.21 15.11 19.86
N PHE A 53 -3.67 15.67 20.97
CA PHE A 53 -4.09 17.07 21.08
C PHE A 53 -3.87 17.61 22.51
N GLU A 54 -3.98 18.93 22.68
CA GLU A 54 -3.84 19.58 23.98
C GLU A 54 -4.99 19.22 24.94
N ARG A 55 -4.67 19.03 26.23
CA ARG A 55 -5.65 18.63 27.25
C ARG A 55 -6.87 19.55 27.30
N GLU A 56 -6.70 20.86 27.11
CA GLU A 56 -7.80 21.84 27.15
C GLU A 56 -8.94 21.48 26.20
N ASN A 57 -8.66 20.73 25.13
CA ASN A 57 -9.64 20.33 24.13
C ASN A 57 -10.28 18.94 24.40
N SER A 58 -9.91 18.26 25.48
CA SER A 58 -10.15 16.83 25.67
C SER A 58 -11.60 16.40 25.85
N ASP A 59 -12.55 17.32 26.01
CA ASP A 59 -13.97 16.99 26.13
C ASP A 59 -14.81 17.49 24.94
N ASN A 60 -14.19 18.23 24.01
CA ASN A 60 -14.88 18.84 22.88
C ASN A 60 -14.52 18.22 21.52
N ILE A 61 -13.46 17.42 21.46
CA ILE A 61 -13.02 16.76 20.23
C ILE A 61 -13.79 15.47 19.99
N SER A 62 -14.27 15.26 18.77
CA SER A 62 -14.90 14.01 18.32
C SER A 62 -14.35 13.55 16.98
N LEU A 63 -14.08 12.24 16.87
CA LEU A 63 -13.79 11.57 15.62
C LEU A 63 -15.12 11.17 14.96
N LEU A 64 -15.28 11.52 13.69
CA LEU A 64 -16.50 11.35 12.91
C LEU A 64 -16.28 10.34 11.79
N LEU A 65 -17.14 9.34 11.73
CA LEU A 65 -17.13 8.25 10.75
C LEU A 65 -18.34 8.40 9.82
N ILE A 66 -18.09 8.85 8.60
CA ILE A 66 -19.14 9.28 7.67
C ILE A 66 -19.21 8.28 6.51
N PRO A 67 -20.28 7.48 6.39
CA PRO A 67 -20.49 6.63 5.22
C PRO A 67 -20.88 7.47 3.99
N ASP A 68 -20.65 6.92 2.80
CA ASP A 68 -20.92 7.56 1.51
C ASP A 68 -22.26 8.28 1.36
N ASN A 69 -23.35 7.66 1.84
CA ASN A 69 -24.70 8.20 1.74
C ASN A 69 -24.90 9.47 2.59
N LEU A 70 -24.09 9.65 3.63
CA LEU A 70 -24.13 10.82 4.51
C LEU A 70 -23.10 11.88 4.12
N TRP A 71 -22.18 11.58 3.19
CA TRP A 71 -21.14 12.53 2.78
C TRP A 71 -21.71 13.81 2.17
N THR A 72 -22.73 13.71 1.31
CA THR A 72 -23.33 14.87 0.65
C THR A 72 -24.02 15.83 1.62
N PRO A 73 -24.93 15.39 2.51
CA PRO A 73 -25.49 16.30 3.51
C PRO A 73 -24.43 16.82 4.50
N PHE A 74 -23.45 15.99 4.87
CA PHE A 74 -22.35 16.41 5.73
C PHE A 74 -21.49 17.51 5.09
N SER A 75 -21.12 17.37 3.82
CA SER A 75 -20.25 18.35 3.14
C SER A 75 -20.94 19.69 2.94
N LYS A 76 -22.26 19.66 2.66
CA LYS A 76 -23.10 20.86 2.47
C LYS A 76 -23.46 21.60 3.75
N ALA A 77 -23.40 20.96 4.91
CA ALA A 77 -23.70 21.64 6.18
C ALA A 77 -22.68 22.76 6.46
N ASP A 78 -23.16 23.91 6.92
CA ASP A 78 -22.33 25.11 7.07
C ASP A 78 -21.51 25.10 8.36
N THR A 79 -22.17 24.81 9.49
CA THR A 79 -21.53 24.87 10.80
C THR A 79 -20.99 23.50 11.26
N CYS A 80 -20.03 23.52 12.18
CA CYS A 80 -19.53 22.29 12.81
C CYS A 80 -20.65 21.48 13.47
N HIS A 81 -21.56 22.15 14.19
CA HIS A 81 -22.69 21.48 14.84
C HIS A 81 -23.64 20.86 13.83
N ASP A 82 -23.93 21.53 12.71
CA ASP A 82 -24.82 20.98 11.69
C ASP A 82 -24.19 19.77 10.99
N LYS A 83 -22.86 19.77 10.80
CA LYS A 83 -22.13 18.58 10.34
C LYS A 83 -22.27 17.40 11.30
N VAL A 84 -22.13 17.62 12.61
CA VAL A 84 -22.28 16.56 13.62
C VAL A 84 -23.72 16.04 13.66
N LYS A 85 -24.74 16.90 13.50
CA LYS A 85 -26.17 16.50 13.49
C LYS A 85 -26.55 15.57 12.33
N VAL A 86 -25.79 15.57 11.23
CA VAL A 86 -26.01 14.62 10.11
C VAL A 86 -25.71 13.18 10.53
N LEU A 87 -24.90 12.99 11.57
CA LEU A 87 -24.42 11.70 12.04
C LEU A 87 -25.21 11.21 13.25
N SER A 88 -25.18 9.90 13.49
CA SER A 88 -25.87 9.27 14.61
C SER A 88 -24.88 8.72 15.65
N TYR A 89 -25.11 9.09 16.91
CA TYR A 89 -24.43 8.48 18.06
C TYR A 89 -24.76 7.00 18.20
N GLU A 90 -26.02 6.61 18.02
CA GLU A 90 -26.48 5.22 18.15
C GLU A 90 -25.82 4.29 17.13
N MET A 91 -25.50 4.82 15.95
CA MET A 91 -24.80 4.09 14.89
C MET A 91 -23.27 4.10 15.05
N ASN A 92 -22.76 4.55 16.20
CA ASN A 92 -21.33 4.68 16.50
C ASN A 92 -20.54 5.52 15.47
N GLN A 93 -21.21 6.50 14.83
CA GLN A 93 -20.58 7.37 13.84
C GLN A 93 -19.85 8.56 14.47
N ILE A 94 -20.12 8.83 15.73
CA ILE A 94 -19.52 9.91 16.50
C ILE A 94 -18.79 9.26 17.68
N ILE A 95 -17.48 9.47 17.75
CA ILE A 95 -16.63 8.94 18.82
C ILE A 95 -16.06 10.14 19.58
N PRO A 96 -16.64 10.51 20.74
CA PRO A 96 -16.07 11.53 21.60
C PRO A 96 -14.67 11.11 22.05
N LEU A 97 -13.66 11.93 21.79
CA LEU A 97 -12.28 11.65 22.17
C LEU A 97 -12.01 12.28 23.54
N SER A 98 -12.37 11.57 24.61
CA SER A 98 -12.17 12.02 25.98
C SER A 98 -11.59 10.90 26.83
N VAL A 99 -10.80 11.27 27.84
CA VAL A 99 -10.30 10.36 28.88
C VAL A 99 -11.43 9.73 29.69
N THR A 100 -12.58 10.40 29.76
CA THR A 100 -13.80 9.86 30.40
C THR A 100 -14.49 8.81 29.52
N ASN A 101 -14.30 8.89 28.21
CA ASN A 101 -14.82 7.92 27.26
C ASN A 101 -13.82 6.77 27.04
N LEU A 102 -14.02 5.69 27.80
CA LEU A 102 -13.18 4.50 27.72
C LEU A 102 -13.12 3.89 26.30
N TRP A 103 -14.11 4.16 25.46
CA TRP A 103 -14.22 3.59 24.13
C TRP A 103 -13.39 4.36 23.10
N SER A 104 -12.92 5.57 23.43
CA SER A 104 -12.00 6.31 22.55
C SER A 104 -10.54 5.92 22.72
N GLY A 105 -10.19 5.18 23.78
CA GLY A 105 -8.80 4.78 24.06
C GLY A 105 -7.91 5.98 24.40
N CYS A 106 -8.48 7.00 25.05
CA CYS A 106 -7.76 8.22 25.41
C CYS A 106 -7.07 8.10 26.77
N GLU A 107 -5.81 8.49 26.80
CA GLU A 107 -5.00 8.59 28.00
C GLU A 107 -4.25 9.93 28.03
N LEU A 108 -3.91 10.37 29.22
CA LEU A 108 -3.08 11.57 29.40
C LEU A 108 -1.62 11.19 29.19
N ASP A 109 -0.91 12.00 28.41
CA ASP A 109 0.53 11.83 28.20
C ASP A 109 1.28 12.03 29.55
N LYS A 110 2.52 11.55 29.63
CA LYS A 110 3.36 11.62 30.85
C LYS A 110 3.57 13.04 31.35
N SER A 111 3.54 14.02 30.45
CA SER A 111 3.64 15.46 30.75
C SER A 111 2.34 16.05 31.28
N TRP A 112 1.25 15.27 31.28
CA TRP A 112 -0.12 15.67 31.59
C TRP A 112 -0.67 16.76 30.63
N ASN A 113 0.12 17.48 29.85
CA ASN A 113 -0.42 18.60 29.05
C ASN A 113 -1.15 18.19 27.76
N THR A 114 -1.02 16.93 27.33
CA THR A 114 -1.63 16.44 26.08
C THR A 114 -2.41 15.16 26.33
N THR A 115 -3.47 14.97 25.56
CA THR A 115 -4.25 13.73 25.50
C THR A 115 -3.84 12.96 24.25
N LEU A 116 -3.58 11.65 24.40
CA LEU A 116 -3.32 10.71 23.32
C LEU A 116 -4.47 9.70 23.28
N CYS A 117 -5.15 9.62 22.15
CA CYS A 117 -6.25 8.67 21.92
C CYS A 117 -5.82 7.62 20.90
N LYS A 118 -5.78 6.36 21.31
CA LYS A 118 -5.40 5.24 20.46
C LYS A 118 -6.41 4.10 20.56
N ASN A 119 -7.08 3.81 19.45
CA ASN A 119 -7.98 2.68 19.38
C ASN A 119 -8.18 2.18 17.94
N GLN A 120 -9.02 1.17 17.79
CA GLN A 120 -9.44 0.62 16.51
C GLN A 120 -10.96 0.50 16.41
N ARG A 121 -11.46 0.52 15.19
CA ARG A 121 -12.87 0.29 14.84
C ARG A 121 -12.96 -0.71 13.71
N MET A 122 -13.91 -1.62 13.85
CA MET A 122 -14.24 -2.58 12.80
C MET A 122 -15.42 -2.07 12.00
N PHE A 123 -15.34 -2.22 10.69
CA PHE A 123 -16.41 -1.88 9.76
C PHE A 123 -16.98 -3.17 9.18
N SER A 124 -18.28 -3.33 9.35
CA SER A 124 -19.06 -4.36 8.66
C SER A 124 -20.11 -3.67 7.81
N SER A 125 -20.13 -3.99 6.52
CA SER A 125 -21.11 -3.49 5.57
C SER A 125 -21.50 -4.61 4.62
N SER A 126 -22.76 -4.58 4.17
CA SER A 126 -23.32 -5.54 3.22
C SER A 126 -22.78 -5.39 1.80
N LYS A 127 -22.17 -4.23 1.49
CA LYS A 127 -21.49 -3.94 0.23
C LYS A 127 -20.23 -3.11 0.48
N ASP A 128 -19.36 -3.08 -0.52
CA ASP A 128 -18.21 -2.18 -0.52
C ASP A 128 -18.68 -0.73 -0.43
N ARG A 129 -18.05 0.04 0.46
CA ARG A 129 -18.54 1.38 0.81
C ARG A 129 -17.39 2.36 1.05
N MET A 130 -17.53 3.56 0.52
CA MET A 130 -16.62 4.66 0.84
C MET A 130 -16.95 5.20 2.24
N TRP A 131 -15.90 5.35 3.05
CA TRP A 131 -15.95 5.98 4.36
C TRP A 131 -15.03 7.18 4.41
N TYR A 132 -15.52 8.24 5.02
CA TYR A 132 -14.80 9.48 5.27
C TYR A 132 -14.57 9.60 6.76
N VAL A 133 -13.34 9.87 7.15
CA VAL A 133 -12.96 10.07 8.55
C VAL A 133 -12.63 11.53 8.73
N SER A 134 -13.39 12.19 9.61
CA SER A 134 -13.26 13.61 9.91
C SER A 134 -13.08 13.79 11.41
N ILE A 135 -12.57 14.94 11.82
CA ILE A 135 -12.52 15.36 13.21
C ILE A 135 -13.26 16.66 13.41
N ALA A 136 -13.80 16.88 14.60
CA ALA A 136 -14.52 18.09 14.96
C ALA A 136 -14.19 18.52 16.39
N ASN A 137 -14.11 19.83 16.61
CA ASN A 137 -14.02 20.51 17.90
C ASN A 137 -14.99 21.70 17.88
N CYS A 138 -16.30 21.42 17.93
CA CYS A 138 -17.31 22.43 17.61
C CYS A 138 -17.37 23.59 18.60
N ASN A 139 -16.95 23.38 19.86
CA ASN A 139 -16.96 24.38 20.92
C ASN A 139 -15.66 25.21 20.99
N SER A 140 -14.70 24.98 20.08
CA SER A 140 -13.44 25.74 20.06
C SER A 140 -13.62 27.13 19.48
N SER A 141 -12.95 28.12 20.08
CA SER A 141 -12.79 29.46 19.51
C SER A 141 -11.50 29.60 18.69
N LYS A 142 -10.55 28.67 18.83
CA LYS A 142 -9.23 28.68 18.16
C LYS A 142 -9.18 27.82 16.90
N GLY A 143 -10.18 26.94 16.70
CA GLY A 143 -10.18 25.93 15.65
C GLY A 143 -9.61 24.59 16.10
N LEU A 144 -8.82 23.96 15.24
CA LEU A 144 -8.17 22.67 15.47
C LEU A 144 -6.65 22.79 15.42
N ASP A 145 -6.00 22.17 16.40
CA ASP A 145 -4.57 21.85 16.40
C ASP A 145 -4.43 20.41 16.90
N ILE A 146 -4.21 19.48 15.97
CA ILE A 146 -4.16 18.04 16.27
C ILE A 146 -3.10 17.33 15.45
N ASN A 147 -2.43 16.36 16.07
CA ASN A 147 -1.57 15.41 15.37
C ASN A 147 -2.33 14.09 15.24
N TYR A 148 -2.40 13.52 14.04
CA TYR A 148 -3.09 12.26 13.84
C TYR A 148 -2.26 11.27 13.03
N LYS A 149 -2.53 10.00 13.27
CA LYS A 149 -2.11 8.85 12.47
C LYS A 149 -3.29 7.90 12.35
N ILE A 150 -3.69 7.60 11.12
CA ILE A 150 -4.81 6.73 10.79
C ILE A 150 -4.32 5.61 9.88
N SER A 151 -4.68 4.37 10.18
CA SER A 151 -4.43 3.20 9.35
C SER A 151 -5.74 2.54 8.95
N MET A 152 -5.93 2.27 7.67
CA MET A 152 -7.12 1.62 7.14
C MET A 152 -6.71 0.34 6.39
N LYS A 153 -7.37 -0.77 6.70
CA LYS A 153 -7.05 -2.12 6.19
C LYS A 153 -8.33 -2.88 5.87
N ASN A 154 -8.42 -3.55 4.71
CA ASN A 154 -9.52 -4.47 4.44
C ASN A 154 -9.18 -5.88 4.94
N ASN A 155 -10.22 -6.67 5.24
CA ASN A 155 -10.03 -8.09 5.51
C ASN A 155 -9.56 -8.80 4.24
N GLY A 156 -8.57 -9.69 4.34
CA GLY A 156 -8.06 -10.44 3.19
C GLY A 156 -7.07 -9.69 2.29
N ASP A 157 -6.75 -8.40 2.53
CA ASP A 157 -5.71 -7.70 1.75
C ASP A 157 -4.36 -8.46 1.79
N LEU A 158 -4.03 -9.08 2.92
CA LEU A 158 -2.83 -9.91 3.08
C LEU A 158 -2.87 -11.21 2.26
N GLU A 159 -4.03 -11.87 2.22
CA GLU A 159 -4.23 -13.16 1.55
C GLU A 159 -4.34 -13.00 0.04
N GLU A 160 -5.06 -11.97 -0.42
CA GLU A 160 -5.21 -11.60 -1.82
C GLU A 160 -3.85 -11.17 -2.43
N GLN A 161 -3.03 -10.43 -1.67
CA GLN A 161 -1.67 -10.05 -2.10
C GLN A 161 -0.73 -11.26 -2.19
N ALA A 162 -0.77 -12.17 -1.20
CA ALA A 162 0.03 -13.41 -1.24
C ALA A 162 -0.39 -14.31 -2.42
N SER A 163 -1.68 -14.41 -2.70
CA SER A 163 -2.24 -15.12 -3.86
C SER A 163 -1.80 -14.48 -5.19
N TYR A 164 -1.83 -13.15 -5.29
CA TYR A 164 -1.39 -12.46 -6.51
C TYR A 164 0.12 -12.63 -6.76
N ALA A 165 0.95 -12.50 -5.71
CA ALA A 165 2.40 -12.70 -5.82
C ALA A 165 2.73 -14.13 -6.26
N SER A 166 2.11 -15.15 -5.65
CA SER A 166 2.35 -16.55 -6.04
C SER A 166 1.94 -16.85 -7.50
N ARG A 167 0.86 -16.26 -8.00
CA ARG A 167 0.44 -16.38 -9.41
C ARG A 167 1.46 -15.76 -10.37
N LEU A 168 2.01 -14.59 -10.04
CA LEU A 168 3.06 -13.96 -10.85
C LEU A 168 4.35 -14.79 -10.91
N TYR A 169 4.78 -15.36 -9.78
CA TYR A 169 5.93 -16.27 -9.75
C TYR A 169 5.70 -17.51 -10.62
N THR A 170 4.50 -18.08 -10.55
CA THR A 170 4.11 -19.23 -11.36
C THR A 170 4.18 -18.91 -12.86
N TRP A 171 3.60 -17.78 -13.28
CA TRP A 171 3.63 -17.33 -14.68
C TRP A 171 5.05 -17.03 -15.17
N SER A 172 5.86 -16.33 -14.38
CA SER A 172 7.25 -16.03 -14.74
C SER A 172 8.08 -17.30 -14.92
N SER A 173 7.83 -18.33 -14.10
CA SER A 173 8.52 -19.62 -14.17
C SER A 173 8.11 -20.42 -15.42
N PHE A 174 6.82 -20.42 -15.78
CA PHE A 174 6.34 -21.08 -17.01
C PHE A 174 6.87 -20.41 -18.27
N VAL A 175 6.93 -19.08 -18.30
CA VAL A 175 7.53 -18.33 -19.41
C VAL A 175 9.01 -18.70 -19.57
N PHE A 176 9.77 -18.70 -18.48
CA PHE A 176 11.19 -19.07 -18.50
C PHE A 176 11.42 -20.51 -18.97
N LEU A 177 10.64 -21.48 -18.48
CA LEU A 177 10.71 -22.88 -18.91
C LEU A 177 10.32 -23.06 -20.39
N GLY A 178 9.32 -22.31 -20.86
CA GLY A 178 8.95 -22.27 -22.28
C GLY A 178 10.10 -21.78 -23.15
N PHE A 179 10.80 -20.73 -22.73
CA PHE A 179 11.97 -20.24 -23.46
C PHE A 179 13.14 -21.22 -23.43
N VAL A 180 13.50 -21.79 -22.27
CA VAL A 180 14.58 -22.78 -22.17
C VAL A 180 14.28 -24.00 -23.04
N SER A 181 13.05 -24.50 -23.03
CA SER A 181 12.66 -25.64 -23.87
C SER A 181 12.72 -25.28 -25.37
N ALA A 182 12.27 -24.09 -25.78
CA ALA A 182 12.47 -23.60 -27.15
C ALA A 182 13.96 -23.50 -27.51
N PHE A 183 14.81 -22.97 -26.64
CA PHE A 183 16.26 -22.92 -26.86
C PHE A 183 16.87 -24.32 -26.99
N LEU A 184 16.44 -25.30 -26.19
CA LEU A 184 16.93 -26.68 -26.31
C LEU A 184 16.47 -27.37 -27.59
N LEU A 185 15.26 -27.05 -28.07
CA LEU A 185 14.69 -27.62 -29.30
C LEU A 185 15.25 -26.97 -30.56
N PHE A 186 15.41 -25.64 -30.58
CA PHE A 186 15.87 -24.89 -31.75
C PHE A 186 17.39 -24.63 -31.75
N GLY A 187 18.03 -24.57 -30.58
CA GLY A 187 19.48 -24.36 -30.45
C GLY A 187 20.33 -25.56 -30.84
N LYS A 188 19.76 -26.77 -30.87
CA LYS A 188 20.42 -27.96 -31.42
C LYS A 188 20.61 -27.93 -32.94
N LYS A 189 20.06 -26.93 -33.65
CA LYS A 189 20.14 -26.85 -35.11
C LYS A 189 21.37 -26.09 -35.64
N PHE A 190 22.23 -25.59 -34.75
CA PHE A 190 23.52 -25.01 -35.11
C PHE A 190 24.63 -26.07 -34.95
N GLU A 191 24.67 -27.03 -35.86
CA GLU A 191 25.88 -27.85 -36.07
C GLU A 191 26.90 -26.95 -36.78
N PRO A 192 28.13 -26.77 -36.27
CA PRO A 192 29.16 -26.04 -37.00
C PRO A 192 29.47 -26.78 -38.32
N VAL A 193 29.42 -26.07 -39.43
CA VAL A 193 29.88 -26.59 -40.73
C VAL A 193 31.32 -27.09 -40.53
N PRO A 194 31.64 -28.34 -40.88
CA PRO A 194 33.00 -28.84 -40.71
C PRO A 194 33.95 -28.00 -41.55
N PRO A 195 35.12 -27.60 -41.00
CA PRO A 195 36.06 -26.76 -41.71
C PRO A 195 36.51 -27.47 -42.99
N GLN A 196 36.36 -26.82 -44.13
CA GLN A 196 37.04 -27.24 -45.35
C GLN A 196 38.54 -26.99 -45.13
N GLU A 197 39.36 -28.03 -45.36
CA GLU A 197 40.81 -27.89 -45.39
C GLU A 197 41.20 -26.97 -46.55
N GLU A 198 41.73 -25.78 -46.24
CA GLU A 198 42.48 -25.00 -47.21
C GLU A 198 43.72 -24.36 -46.56
N GLU A 199 44.85 -24.86 -47.05
CA GLU A 199 46.24 -24.37 -47.13
C GLU A 199 46.84 -23.32 -46.17
N LYS A 200 48.10 -23.61 -45.84
CA LYS A 200 49.03 -22.87 -44.97
C LYS A 200 49.21 -21.39 -45.34
N GLY A 201 49.13 -20.50 -44.35
CA GLY A 201 49.88 -19.24 -44.38
C GLY A 201 49.36 -18.11 -43.48
N GLY A 202 50.09 -17.79 -42.41
CA GLY A 202 50.29 -16.41 -41.94
C GLY A 202 49.27 -15.78 -40.97
N LEU A 203 49.77 -15.50 -39.75
CA LEU A 203 49.41 -14.41 -38.83
C LEU A 203 47.97 -14.31 -38.28
N ASN A 204 47.80 -14.71 -37.02
CA ASN A 204 46.57 -14.54 -36.22
C ASN A 204 46.26 -13.06 -35.91
N PRO A 205 45.03 -12.58 -36.12
CA PRO A 205 44.42 -11.59 -35.25
C PRO A 205 43.56 -12.30 -34.19
N ILE A 206 43.81 -12.00 -32.91
CA ILE A 206 42.92 -12.40 -31.81
C ILE A 206 41.63 -11.59 -31.95
N THR A 207 40.63 -12.14 -32.64
CA THR A 207 39.27 -11.59 -32.64
C THR A 207 38.52 -12.16 -31.44
N ASN A 208 38.51 -11.41 -30.34
CA ASN A 208 37.60 -11.63 -29.21
C ASN A 208 36.18 -11.20 -29.61
N THR A 209 35.57 -11.88 -30.57
CA THR A 209 34.14 -11.75 -30.85
C THR A 209 33.41 -12.77 -29.99
N LEU A 210 32.77 -12.28 -28.91
CA LEU A 210 31.81 -13.10 -28.17
C LEU A 210 30.81 -13.68 -29.18
N PRO A 211 30.51 -14.99 -29.13
CA PRO A 211 29.61 -15.59 -30.09
C PRO A 211 28.22 -14.95 -29.93
N ILE A 212 27.53 -14.74 -31.05
CA ILE A 212 26.25 -14.00 -31.11
C ILE A 212 25.22 -14.56 -30.10
N TRP A 213 25.23 -15.86 -29.85
CA TRP A 213 24.37 -16.50 -28.86
C TRP A 213 24.62 -16.02 -27.42
N ALA A 214 25.85 -15.65 -27.05
CA ALA A 214 26.18 -15.12 -25.73
C ALA A 214 25.68 -13.67 -25.56
N LEU A 215 25.66 -12.88 -26.63
CA LEU A 215 25.04 -11.55 -26.64
C LEU A 215 23.51 -11.63 -26.55
N ILE A 216 22.90 -12.61 -27.21
CA ILE A 216 21.47 -12.88 -27.10
C ILE A 216 21.10 -13.32 -25.67
N LEU A 217 21.88 -14.23 -25.07
CA LEU A 217 21.63 -14.71 -23.71
C LEU A 217 21.79 -13.59 -22.67
N THR A 218 22.82 -12.75 -22.80
CA THR A 218 23.02 -11.59 -21.91
C THR A 218 21.92 -10.55 -22.07
N GLY A 219 21.46 -10.30 -23.30
CA GLY A 219 20.29 -9.45 -23.57
C GLY A 219 19.01 -9.99 -22.91
N PHE A 220 18.78 -11.30 -22.95
CA PHE A 220 17.61 -11.92 -22.31
C PHE A 220 17.68 -11.92 -20.79
N VAL A 221 18.86 -12.16 -20.20
CA VAL A 221 19.06 -12.04 -18.74
C VAL A 221 18.82 -10.60 -18.30
N ALA A 222 19.32 -9.61 -19.05
CA ALA A 222 19.06 -8.20 -18.79
C ALA A 222 17.56 -7.87 -18.91
N MET A 223 16.86 -8.38 -19.92
CA MET A 223 15.43 -8.15 -20.11
C MET A 223 14.58 -8.83 -19.01
N PHE A 224 14.98 -10.01 -18.55
CA PHE A 224 14.33 -10.69 -17.43
C PHE A 224 14.52 -9.90 -16.12
N LEU A 225 15.73 -9.41 -15.86
CA LEU A 225 16.01 -8.51 -14.73
C LEU A 225 15.24 -7.19 -14.84
N LEU A 226 15.08 -6.64 -16.05
CA LEU A 226 14.28 -5.45 -16.30
C LEU A 226 12.78 -5.71 -16.10
N MET A 227 12.26 -6.90 -16.43
CA MET A 227 10.88 -7.26 -16.12
C MET A 227 10.64 -7.36 -14.62
N PHE A 228 11.59 -7.91 -13.84
CA PHE A 228 11.50 -7.93 -12.38
C PHE A 228 11.51 -6.51 -11.77
N THR A 229 12.30 -5.58 -12.31
CA THR A 229 12.33 -4.19 -11.84
C THR A 229 11.12 -3.38 -12.32
N ALA A 230 10.64 -3.60 -13.55
CA ALA A 230 9.47 -2.92 -14.12
C ALA A 230 8.16 -3.38 -13.46
N VAL A 231 8.03 -4.66 -13.09
CA VAL A 231 6.91 -5.16 -12.27
C VAL A 231 6.93 -4.52 -10.88
N GLY A 232 8.13 -4.30 -10.30
CA GLY A 232 8.28 -3.48 -9.09
C GLY A 232 7.86 -2.02 -9.27
N GLY A 233 8.13 -1.42 -10.44
CA GLY A 233 7.79 -0.03 -10.77
C GLY A 233 6.30 0.21 -11.11
N ALA A 234 5.67 -0.70 -11.85
CA ALA A 234 4.24 -0.61 -12.19
C ALA A 234 3.34 -0.72 -10.95
N TYR A 235 3.81 -1.42 -9.91
CA TYR A 235 3.14 -1.50 -8.61
C TYR A 235 3.10 -0.15 -7.86
N ILE A 236 4.07 0.74 -8.12
CA ILE A 236 4.14 2.07 -7.52
C ILE A 236 3.27 3.08 -8.29
N SER A 237 3.08 2.92 -9.61
CA SER A 237 2.35 3.90 -10.42
C SER A 237 0.83 3.92 -10.13
N LYS A 238 0.21 2.77 -9.83
CA LYS A 238 -1.22 2.70 -9.45
C LYS A 238 -1.53 3.38 -8.10
N ARG A 239 -0.48 3.77 -7.37
CA ARG A 239 -0.50 4.51 -6.09
C ARG A 239 -0.83 6.00 -6.26
N TYR A 240 -0.60 6.59 -7.44
CA TYR A 240 -0.75 8.04 -7.68
C TYR A 240 -2.13 8.46 -8.20
N GLU A 241 -2.86 7.56 -8.84
CA GLU A 241 -4.16 7.89 -9.46
C GLU A 241 -5.32 7.93 -8.44
N SER A 242 -5.12 7.36 -7.24
CA SER A 242 -6.08 7.40 -6.12
C SER A 242 -5.87 8.61 -5.20
N THR A 243 -4.73 9.30 -5.30
CA THR A 243 -4.37 10.47 -4.47
C THR A 243 -4.89 11.80 -5.03
N GLY A 244 -6.00 11.79 -5.77
CA GLY A 244 -6.71 13.00 -6.22
C GLY A 244 -7.19 13.84 -5.04
N LEU A 245 -6.28 14.67 -4.54
CA LEU A 245 -6.44 15.83 -3.67
C LEU A 245 -6.17 17.04 -4.59
N HIS A 246 -7.22 17.49 -5.26
CA HIS A 246 -7.27 18.83 -5.80
C HIS A 246 -8.29 19.61 -4.98
N GLY A 247 -7.80 20.66 -4.32
CA GLY A 247 -8.55 21.86 -3.90
C GLY A 247 -9.64 21.67 -2.87
#